data_AF-A0A7D5VA68-F1
#
_entry.id   AF-A0A7D5VA68-F1
#
_cell.length_a   1.000
_cell.length_b   1.000
_cell.length_c   1.000
_cell.angle_alpha   90.00
_cell.angle_beta   90.00
_cell.angle_gamma   90.00
#
_symmetry.space_group_name_H-M   'P 1'
#
loop_
_entity.id
_entity.type
_entity.pdbx_description
1 polymer ?
#
loop_
_entity_poly.entity_id
_entity_poly.type
_entity_poly.pdbx_seq_one_letter_code
_entity_poly.pdbx_strand_id
1 'polypeptide(L)'
;MDSCKLILAEILKSVSAYREGNLSLIGIINRLEELNNALTSVSFNWGFDIEDYLLELDIIYGLLSVSEKKELSKDDKSDIDKYLTDIYTRASTELDLLSKSL
;
A
#
# COMPACT_ATOMS: atom_id res chain seq x y z
N MET A 1 -13.29 0.11 -16.44
CA MET A 1 -12.99 1.44 -15.87
C MET A 1 -13.47 1.54 -14.42
N ASP A 2 -14.70 1.10 -14.12
CA ASP A 2 -15.22 1.11 -12.73
C ASP A 2 -14.45 0.18 -11.78
N SER A 3 -14.00 -0.99 -12.25
CA SER A 3 -13.21 -1.92 -11.43
C SER A 3 -11.90 -1.29 -10.94
N CYS A 4 -11.19 -0.53 -11.78
CA CYS A 4 -9.94 0.15 -11.39
C CYS A 4 -10.20 1.20 -10.30
N LYS A 5 -11.28 1.99 -10.44
CA LYS A 5 -11.68 2.99 -9.44
C LYS A 5 -11.97 2.37 -8.08
N LEU A 6 -12.68 1.23 -8.08
CA LEU A 6 -12.96 0.49 -6.85
C LEU A 6 -11.68 -0.03 -6.19
N ILE A 7 -10.76 -0.61 -6.96
CA ILE A 7 -9.49 -1.13 -6.43
C ILE A 7 -8.63 0.00 -5.85
N LEU A 8 -8.49 1.13 -6.58
CA LEU A 8 -7.75 2.29 -6.10
C LEU A 8 -8.35 2.88 -4.82
N ALA A 9 -9.68 2.97 -4.72
CA ALA A 9 -10.36 3.40 -3.49
C ALA A 9 -10.10 2.44 -2.31
N GLU A 10 -10.06 1.13 -2.56
CA GLU A 10 -9.72 0.14 -1.54
C GLU A 10 -8.25 0.22 -1.09
N ILE A 11 -7.31 0.61 -1.97
CA ILE A 11 -5.93 0.92 -1.58
C ILE A 11 -5.90 2.08 -0.59
N LEU A 12 -6.57 3.19 -0.92
CA LEU A 12 -6.64 4.38 -0.04
C LEU A 12 -7.22 4.05 1.33
N LYS A 13 -8.30 3.25 1.35
CA LYS A 13 -8.96 2.80 2.58
C LYS A 13 -8.05 1.89 3.41
N SER A 14 -7.34 0.96 2.76
CA SER A 14 -6.45 0.02 3.46
C SER A 14 -5.28 0.75 4.12
N VAL A 15 -4.65 1.71 3.42
CA VAL A 15 -3.59 2.54 3.99
C VAL A 15 -4.10 3.39 5.15
N SER A 16 -5.30 3.96 5.04
CA SER A 16 -5.93 4.73 6.13
C SER A 16 -6.21 3.85 7.35
N ALA A 17 -6.73 2.64 7.15
CA ALA A 17 -6.98 1.68 8.21
C ALA A 17 -5.70 1.26 8.95
N TYR A 18 -4.57 1.10 8.23
CA TYR A 18 -3.27 0.88 8.87
C TYR A 18 -2.87 2.05 9.78
N ARG A 19 -2.98 3.29 9.28
CA ARG A 19 -2.62 4.51 10.03
C ARG A 19 -3.48 4.73 11.27
N GLU A 20 -4.75 4.36 11.20
CA GLU A 20 -5.68 4.39 12.32
C GLU A 20 -5.45 3.27 13.35
N GLY A 21 -4.54 2.33 13.08
CA GLY A 21 -4.28 1.16 13.92
C GLY A 21 -5.32 0.04 13.78
N ASN A 22 -6.19 0.11 12.77
CA ASN A 22 -7.22 -0.89 12.48
C ASN A 22 -6.68 -2.06 11.62
N LEU A 23 -5.45 -1.95 11.10
CA LEU A 23 -4.79 -2.97 10.29
C LEU A 23 -3.33 -3.11 10.73
N SER A 24 -2.84 -4.35 10.87
CA SER A 24 -1.44 -4.64 11.22
C SER A 24 -0.51 -4.45 10.02
N LEU A 25 0.81 -4.41 10.25
CA LEU A 25 1.81 -4.30 9.17
C LEU A 25 1.69 -5.44 8.16
N ILE A 26 1.66 -6.69 8.61
CA ILE A 26 1.42 -7.84 7.72
C ILE A 26 0.05 -7.78 7.04
N GLY A 27 -0.95 -7.23 7.72
CA GLY A 27 -2.29 -7.06 7.16
C GLY A 27 -2.30 -6.09 5.98
N ILE A 28 -1.61 -4.95 6.10
CA ILE A 28 -1.53 -3.97 5.00
C ILE A 28 -0.67 -4.48 3.84
N ILE A 29 0.44 -5.19 4.12
CA ILE A 29 1.29 -5.79 3.07
C ILE A 29 0.46 -6.75 2.21
N ASN A 30 -0.16 -7.76 2.84
CA ASN A 30 -0.98 -8.74 2.12
C ASN A 30 -2.13 -8.08 1.35
N ARG A 31 -2.76 -7.07 1.93
CA ARG A 31 -3.87 -6.36 1.29
C ARG A 31 -3.42 -5.56 0.08
N LEU A 32 -2.27 -4.89 0.16
CA LEU A 32 -1.71 -4.14 -0.96
C LEU A 32 -1.22 -5.07 -2.07
N GLU A 33 -0.65 -6.23 -1.75
CA GLU A 33 -0.29 -7.25 -2.73
C GLU A 33 -1.52 -7.77 -3.49
N GLU A 34 -2.60 -8.12 -2.77
CA GLU A 34 -3.88 -8.54 -3.36
C GLU A 34 -4.44 -7.46 -4.32
N LEU A 35 -4.44 -6.20 -3.88
CA LEU A 35 -4.96 -5.08 -4.66
C LEU A 35 -4.07 -4.76 -5.87
N ASN A 36 -2.74 -4.88 -5.74
CA ASN A 36 -1.81 -4.74 -6.87
C ASN A 36 -2.08 -5.83 -7.92
N ASN A 37 -2.17 -7.09 -7.49
CA ASN A 37 -2.51 -8.20 -8.37
C ASN A 37 -3.85 -7.99 -9.07
N ALA A 38 -4.84 -7.42 -8.36
CA ALA A 38 -6.12 -7.05 -8.96
C ALA A 38 -5.98 -5.96 -10.03
N LEU A 39 -5.17 -4.91 -9.79
CA LEU A 39 -4.87 -3.87 -10.81
C LEU A 39 -4.18 -4.47 -12.04
N THR A 40 -3.19 -5.35 -11.83
CA THR A 40 -2.48 -6.05 -12.91
C THR A 40 -3.44 -6.94 -13.72
N SER A 41 -4.35 -7.66 -13.07
CA SER A 41 -5.33 -8.52 -13.73
C SER A 41 -6.26 -7.78 -14.69
N VAL A 42 -6.53 -6.49 -14.41
CA VAL A 42 -7.32 -5.61 -15.28
C VAL A 42 -6.45 -4.77 -16.23
N SER A 43 -5.16 -5.11 -16.35
CA SER A 43 -4.18 -4.42 -17.20
C SER A 43 -4.07 -2.92 -16.91
N PHE A 44 -4.27 -2.52 -15.65
CA PHE A 44 -4.16 -1.13 -15.25
C PHE A 44 -2.70 -0.76 -15.02
N ASN A 45 -2.18 0.15 -15.86
CA ASN A 45 -0.83 0.69 -15.70
C ASN A 45 -0.90 2.09 -15.10
N TRP A 46 -0.65 2.19 -13.81
CA TRP A 46 -0.45 3.46 -13.12
C TRP A 46 1.00 3.93 -13.02
N GLY A 47 1.97 3.33 -13.73
CA GLY A 47 3.35 3.82 -13.80
C GLY A 47 4.05 4.00 -12.45
N PHE A 48 3.67 3.19 -11.45
CA PHE A 48 4.20 3.20 -10.10
C PHE A 48 4.58 1.78 -9.71
N ASP A 49 5.84 1.62 -9.29
CA ASP A 49 6.37 0.33 -8.88
C ASP A 49 6.05 0.09 -7.40
N ILE A 50 4.86 -0.47 -7.16
CA ILE A 50 4.43 -0.82 -5.81
C ILE A 50 5.17 -2.05 -5.28
N GLU A 51 5.68 -2.92 -6.15
CA GLU A 51 6.35 -4.16 -5.76
C GLU A 51 7.64 -3.88 -5.01
N ASP A 52 8.40 -2.85 -5.44
CA ASP A 52 9.57 -2.35 -4.72
C ASP A 52 9.23 -1.96 -3.27
N TYR A 53 8.11 -1.27 -3.04
CA TYR A 53 7.74 -0.85 -1.69
C TYR A 53 7.17 -2.00 -0.86
N LEU A 54 6.46 -2.95 -1.48
CA LEU A 54 6.02 -4.16 -0.80
C LEU A 54 7.22 -4.98 -0.31
N LEU A 55 8.27 -5.09 -1.14
CA LEU A 55 9.50 -5.77 -0.75
C LEU A 55 10.17 -5.11 0.47
N GLU A 56 10.29 -3.77 0.47
CA GLU A 56 10.86 -3.05 1.62
C GLU A 56 10.01 -3.21 2.89
N LEU A 57 8.68 -3.14 2.77
CA LEU A 57 7.78 -3.38 3.89
C LEU A 57 7.89 -4.82 4.43
N ASP A 58 8.05 -5.81 3.55
CA ASP A 58 8.27 -7.21 3.91
C ASP A 58 9.60 -7.42 4.62
N ILE A 59 10.67 -6.74 4.17
CA ILE A 59 11.97 -6.76 4.84
C ILE A 59 11.83 -6.21 6.27
N ILE A 60 11.17 -5.07 6.44
CA ILE A 60 10.94 -4.47 7.77
C ILE A 60 10.12 -5.43 8.66
N TYR A 61 9.05 -6.01 8.12
CA TYR A 61 8.23 -6.98 8.86
C TYR A 61 9.02 -8.25 9.23
N GLY A 62 9.80 -8.79 8.30
CA GLY A 62 10.67 -9.94 8.51
C GLY A 62 11.68 -9.68 9.62
N LEU A 63 12.37 -8.54 9.58
CA LEU A 63 13.32 -8.14 10.62
C LEU A 63 12.65 -8.00 11.99
N LEU A 64 11.44 -7.43 12.07
CA LEU A 64 10.68 -7.34 13.32
C LEU A 64 10.39 -8.75 13.86
N SER A 65 9.96 -9.68 13.00
CA SER A 65 9.57 -11.04 13.40
C SER A 65 10.73 -11.90 13.92
N VAL A 66 11.95 -11.66 13.42
CA VAL A 66 13.16 -12.41 13.80
C VAL A 66 13.89 -11.78 14.98
N SER A 67 13.75 -10.46 15.16
CA SER A 67 14.37 -9.76 16.28
C SER A 67 13.62 -10.02 17.59
N GLU A 68 14.33 -10.03 18.72
CA GLU A 68 13.69 -10.02 20.06
C GLU A 68 12.93 -8.69 20.34
N LYS A 69 12.95 -7.73 19.39
CA LYS A 69 12.26 -6.46 19.53
C LYS A 69 10.76 -6.70 19.36
N LYS A 70 10.01 -6.29 20.38
CA LYS A 70 8.53 -6.30 20.33
C LYS A 70 7.94 -5.10 19.58
N GLU A 71 8.76 -4.12 19.22
CA GLU A 71 8.32 -2.86 18.62
C GLU A 71 9.23 -2.42 17.48
N LEU A 72 8.63 -1.80 16.45
CA LEU A 72 9.32 -1.15 15.34
C LEU A 72 10.16 0.04 15.85
N SER A 73 11.35 0.21 15.28
CA SER A 73 12.18 1.38 15.57
C SER A 73 11.55 2.66 15.00
N LYS A 74 12.06 3.83 15.41
CA LYS A 74 11.59 5.11 14.85
C LYS A 74 11.87 5.21 13.35
N ASP A 75 13.01 4.68 12.92
CA ASP A 75 13.43 4.70 11.52
C ASP A 75 12.51 3.79 10.70
N ASP A 76 12.27 2.55 11.16
CA ASP A 76 11.33 1.63 10.50
C ASP A 76 9.93 2.24 10.38
N LYS A 77 9.43 2.90 11.44
CA LYS A 77 8.13 3.58 11.40
C LYS A 77 8.10 4.72 10.39
N SER A 78 9.20 5.48 10.28
CA SER A 78 9.34 6.56 9.31
C SER A 78 9.36 6.04 7.88
N ASP A 79 10.10 4.94 7.64
CA ASP A 79 10.19 4.32 6.31
C ASP A 79 8.84 3.73 5.90
N ILE A 80 8.17 2.99 6.79
CA ILE A 80 6.80 2.49 6.54
C ILE A 80 5.86 3.63 6.19
N ASP A 81 5.83 4.72 6.97
CA ASP A 81 4.92 5.83 6.68
C ASP A 81 5.24 6.52 5.35
N LYS A 82 6.51 6.63 4.99
CA LYS A 82 6.92 7.14 3.68
C LYS A 82 6.38 6.27 2.54
N TYR A 83 6.64 4.96 2.57
CA TYR A 83 6.18 4.04 1.53
C TYR A 83 4.65 4.07 1.39
N LEU A 84 3.92 4.03 2.52
CA LEU A 84 2.46 4.07 2.52
C LEU A 84 1.91 5.44 2.07
N THR A 85 2.60 6.54 2.38
CA THR A 85 2.25 7.88 1.86
C THR A 85 2.34 7.92 0.34
N ASP A 86 3.43 7.39 -0.21
CA ASP A 86 3.68 7.42 -1.64
C ASP A 86 2.65 6.55 -2.39
N ILE A 87 2.35 5.36 -1.88
CA ILE A 87 1.28 4.48 -2.40
C ILE A 87 -0.07 5.20 -2.37
N TYR A 88 -0.42 5.80 -1.23
CA TYR A 88 -1.67 6.54 -1.06
C TYR A 88 -1.78 7.71 -2.05
N THR A 89 -0.71 8.49 -2.17
CA THR A 89 -0.66 9.66 -3.04
C THR A 89 -0.82 9.26 -4.50
N ARG A 90 -0.15 8.19 -4.93
CA ARG A 90 -0.31 7.66 -6.29
C ARG A 90 -1.73 7.18 -6.54
N ALA A 91 -2.27 6.35 -5.65
CA ALA A 91 -3.64 5.82 -5.79
C ALA A 91 -4.68 6.94 -5.88
N SER A 92 -4.51 8.00 -5.07
CA SER A 92 -5.39 9.16 -5.05
C SER A 92 -5.33 9.94 -6.37
N THR A 93 -4.11 10.16 -6.88
CA THR A 93 -3.88 10.84 -8.17
C THR A 93 -4.56 10.10 -9.31
N GLU A 94 -4.37 8.78 -9.39
CA GLU A 94 -4.95 7.96 -10.45
C GLU A 94 -6.48 7.88 -10.37
N LEU A 95 -7.03 7.80 -9.15
CA LEU A 95 -8.48 7.81 -8.95
C LEU A 95 -9.11 9.12 -9.42
N ASP A 96 -8.46 10.26 -9.15
CA ASP A 96 -8.89 11.58 -9.63
C ASP A 96 -8.84 11.69 -11.15
N LEU A 97 -7.74 11.24 -11.79
CA LEU A 97 -7.59 11.23 -13.25
C LEU A 97 -8.67 10.39 -13.94
N LEU A 98 -8.95 9.19 -13.42
CA LEU A 98 -10.02 8.33 -13.93
C LEU A 98 -11.41 8.93 -13.73
N SER A 99 -11.59 9.78 -12.72
CA SER A 99 -12.86 10.45 -12.42
C SER A 99 -13.10 11.67 -13.31
N LYS A 100 -12.03 12.33 -13.75
CA LYS A 100 -12.07 13.47 -14.68
C LYS A 100 -12.12 13.09 -16.15
N SER A 101 -11.82 11.85 -16.51
CA SER A 101 -11.85 11.34 -17.89
C SER A 101 -13.26 11.02 -18.41
N LEU A 102 -14.29 11.69 -17.86
CA LEU A 102 -15.72 11.56 -18.21
C LEU A 102 -16.18 12.74 -19.07
#